data_AF-A0A7S0PIS5-F1
#
_entry.id   AF-A0A7S0PIS5-F1
#
_cell.length_a   1.000
_cell.length_b   1.000
_cell.length_c   1.000
_cell.angle_alpha   90.00
_cell.angle_beta   90.00
_cell.angle_gamma   90.00
#
_symmetry.space_group_name_H-M   'P 1'
#
loop_
_entity.id
_entity.type
_entity.pdbx_description
1 polymer ?
#
loop_
_entity_poly.entity_id
_entity_poly.type
_entity_poly.pdbx_seq_one_letter_code
_entity_poly.pdbx_strand_id
1 'polypeptide(L)'
;MAEAWEGWYTVGIIFCCFVALMKNVAGPDVLMLGSLAMMLAANIMDIPDGLKGFSNKGLLTVACLFVVAAGISNTGALDYYMSKLLGTPKTVASAQVRLMVPVAFVSAFLNN
;
A
#
# COMPACT_ATOMS: atom_id res chain seq x y z
N MET A 1 -22.69 9.24 -24.32
CA MET A 1 -23.12 9.49 -22.93
C MET A 1 -23.01 8.17 -22.22
N ALA A 2 -22.48 8.14 -20.99
CA ALA A 2 -22.37 6.87 -20.27
C ALA A 2 -23.78 6.30 -20.06
N GLU A 3 -24.00 5.08 -20.53
CA GLU A 3 -25.29 4.41 -20.41
C GLU A 3 -25.48 3.92 -18.97
N ALA A 4 -26.72 3.86 -18.48
CA ALA A 4 -26.99 3.54 -17.07
C ALA A 4 -26.41 2.17 -16.64
N TRP A 5 -26.28 1.23 -17.57
CA TRP A 5 -25.71 -0.10 -17.30
C TRP A 5 -24.21 -0.06 -16.97
N GLU A 6 -23.44 0.87 -17.55
CA GLU A 6 -22.00 1.03 -17.32
C GLU A 6 -21.75 1.44 -15.86
N GLY A 7 -22.60 2.34 -15.35
CA GLY A 7 -22.57 2.78 -13.96
C GLY A 7 -22.84 1.64 -12.99
N TRP A 8 -23.92 0.88 -13.20
CA TRP A 8 -24.26 -0.27 -12.36
C TRP A 8 -23.21 -1.38 -12.40
N TYR A 9 -22.64 -1.65 -13.58
CA TYR A 9 -21.55 -2.60 -13.73
C TYR A 9 -20.33 -2.16 -12.91
N THR A 10 -19.92 -0.90 -13.04
CA THR A 10 -18.79 -0.33 -12.30
C THR A 10 -18.98 -0.47 -10.79
N VAL A 11 -20.15 -0.07 -10.28
CA VAL A 11 -20.47 -0.19 -8.85
C VAL A 11 -20.45 -1.64 -8.40
N GLY A 12 -21.01 -2.56 -9.19
CA GLY A 12 -20.99 -3.99 -8.90
C GLY A 12 -19.58 -4.56 -8.80
N ILE A 13 -18.70 -4.25 -9.76
CA ILE A 13 -17.30 -4.70 -9.74
C ILE A 13 -16.55 -4.15 -8.53
N ILE A 14 -16.69 -2.85 -8.25
CA ILE A 14 -16.03 -2.22 -7.09
C ILE A 14 -16.52 -2.84 -5.78
N PHE A 15 -17.83 -3.05 -5.64
CA PHE A 15 -18.40 -3.67 -4.44
C PHE A 15 -17.89 -5.11 -4.27
N CYS A 16 -17.87 -5.91 -5.33
CA CYS A 16 -17.33 -7.27 -5.30
C CYS A 16 -15.83 -7.28 -4.93
N CYS A 17 -15.04 -6.37 -5.51
CA CYS A 17 -13.62 -6.21 -5.18
C CYS A 17 -13.43 -5.87 -3.70
N PHE A 18 -14.20 -4.91 -3.18
CA PHE A 18 -14.15 -4.51 -1.78
C PHE A 18 -14.51 -5.67 -0.83
N VAL A 19 -15.57 -6.42 -1.13
CA VAL A 19 -15.96 -7.60 -0.35
C VAL A 19 -14.90 -8.70 -0.42
N ALA A 20 -14.29 -8.93 -1.58
CA ALA A 20 -13.21 -9.90 -1.76
C ALA A 20 -11.96 -9.52 -0.95
N LEU A 21 -11.62 -8.22 -0.92
CA LEU A 21 -10.54 -7.68 -0.08
C LEU A 21 -10.83 -7.88 1.41
N MET A 22 -12.04 -7.54 1.87
CA MET A 22 -12.45 -7.75 3.28
C MET A 22 -12.37 -9.22 3.69
N LYS A 23 -12.70 -10.14 2.77
CA LYS A 23 -12.64 -11.59 3.00
C LYS A 23 -11.26 -12.20 2.75
N ASN A 24 -10.26 -11.39 2.36
CA ASN A 24 -8.92 -11.86 1.98
C ASN A 24 -8.94 -13.02 0.98
N VAL A 25 -9.82 -12.97 -0.03
CA VAL A 25 -10.02 -14.07 -0.99
C VAL A 25 -8.76 -14.33 -1.82
N ALA A 26 -8.02 -13.28 -2.18
CA ALA A 26 -6.75 -13.33 -2.87
C ALA A 26 -5.93 -12.07 -2.54
N GLY A 27 -4.69 -12.01 -3.04
CA GLY A 27 -3.84 -10.83 -2.90
C GLY A 27 -4.50 -9.55 -3.46
N PRO A 28 -4.32 -8.38 -2.83
CA PRO A 28 -4.89 -7.13 -3.32
C PRO A 28 -4.49 -6.80 -4.76
N ASP A 29 -3.27 -7.14 -5.14
CA ASP A 29 -2.74 -7.03 -6.50
C ASP A 29 -3.62 -7.80 -7.50
N VAL A 30 -3.93 -9.06 -7.22
CA VAL A 30 -4.76 -9.90 -8.09
C VAL A 30 -6.20 -9.38 -8.15
N LEU A 31 -6.79 -9.02 -7.00
CA LEU A 31 -8.17 -8.56 -6.93
C LEU A 31 -8.39 -7.22 -7.64
N MET A 32 -7.48 -6.27 -7.45
CA MET A 32 -7.56 -4.95 -8.08
C MET A 32 -7.26 -5.03 -9.58
N LEU A 33 -6.22 -5.77 -10.00
CA LEU A 33 -5.91 -5.98 -11.42
C LEU A 33 -7.02 -6.74 -12.14
N GLY A 34 -7.60 -7.77 -11.51
CA GLY A 34 -8.74 -8.51 -12.06
C GLY A 34 -9.97 -7.62 -12.24
N SER A 35 -10.24 -6.73 -11.28
CA SER A 35 -11.32 -5.75 -11.37
C SER A 35 -11.12 -4.79 -12.54
N LEU A 36 -9.89 -4.28 -12.71
CA LEU A 36 -9.53 -3.44 -13.85
C LEU A 36 -9.69 -4.20 -15.18
N ALA A 37 -9.23 -5.45 -15.24
CA ALA A 37 -9.34 -6.29 -16.43
C ALA A 37 -10.81 -6.52 -16.82
N MET A 38 -11.70 -6.73 -15.85
CA MET A 38 -13.14 -6.84 -16.11
C MET A 38 -13.75 -5.55 -16.65
N MET A 39 -13.34 -4.39 -16.12
CA MET A 39 -13.79 -3.09 -16.64
C MET A 39 -13.33 -2.82 -18.08
N LEU A 40 -12.08 -3.16 -18.40
CA LEU A 40 -11.53 -3.05 -19.76
C LEU A 40 -12.20 -4.05 -20.71
N ALA A 41 -12.47 -5.29 -20.27
CA ALA A 41 -13.17 -6.29 -21.06
C ALA A 41 -14.61 -5.88 -21.41
N ALA A 42 -15.26 -5.14 -20.50
CA ALA A 42 -16.58 -4.54 -20.74
C ALA A 42 -16.56 -3.30 -21.66
N ASN A 43 -15.38 -2.83 -22.11
CA ASN A 43 -15.19 -1.62 -22.91
C ASN A 43 -15.82 -0.35 -22.29
N ILE A 44 -15.93 -0.30 -20.97
CA ILE A 44 -16.43 0.89 -20.25
C ILE A 44 -15.38 2.01 -20.25
N MET A 45 -14.11 1.65 -20.43
CA MET A 45 -12.98 2.56 -20.45
C MET A 45 -11.88 2.00 -21.35
N ASP A 46 -11.13 2.89 -22.02
CA ASP A 46 -9.99 2.51 -22.84
C ASP A 46 -8.77 2.13 -21.99
N ILE A 47 -7.88 1.31 -22.56
CA ILE A 47 -6.64 0.87 -21.89
C ILE A 47 -5.79 2.04 -21.36
N PRO A 48 -5.55 3.13 -22.12
CA PRO A 48 -4.76 4.24 -21.61
C PRO A 48 -5.37 4.88 -20.37
N ASP A 49 -6.70 4.95 -20.30
CA ASP A 49 -7.41 5.53 -19.16
C ASP A 49 -7.35 4.61 -17.94
N GLY A 50 -7.54 3.31 -18.13
CA GLY A 50 -7.42 2.32 -17.06
C GLY A 50 -6.01 2.26 -16.46
N LEU A 51 -4.98 2.50 -17.29
CA LEU A 51 -3.58 2.48 -16.85
C LEU A 51 -3.11 3.80 -16.22
N LYS A 52 -3.86 4.91 -16.30
CA LYS A 52 -3.49 6.19 -15.65
C LYS A 52 -3.28 6.06 -14.14
N GLY A 53 -3.94 5.10 -13.49
CA GLY A 53 -3.73 4.81 -12.07
C GLY A 53 -2.28 4.41 -11.74
N PHE A 54 -1.58 3.74 -12.67
CA PHE A 54 -0.20 3.26 -12.45
C PHE A 54 0.86 4.37 -12.55
N SER A 55 0.54 5.48 -13.21
CA SER A 55 1.39 6.67 -13.28
C SER A 55 1.01 7.74 -12.25
N ASN A 56 0.15 7.39 -11.28
CA ASN A 56 -0.23 8.30 -10.22
C ASN A 56 1.00 8.68 -9.37
N LYS A 57 1.19 9.98 -9.13
CA LYS A 57 2.31 10.49 -8.33
C LYS A 57 2.41 9.82 -6.96
N GLY A 58 1.27 9.58 -6.30
CA GLY A 58 1.23 8.91 -5.00
C GLY A 58 1.76 7.48 -5.06
N LEU A 59 1.34 6.68 -6.04
CA LEU A 59 1.86 5.32 -6.25
C LEU A 59 3.37 5.34 -6.48
N LEU A 60 3.86 6.24 -7.33
CA LEU A 60 5.29 6.38 -7.62
C LEU A 60 6.09 6.81 -6.39
N THR A 61 5.57 7.72 -5.57
CA THR A 61 6.21 8.10 -4.31
C THR A 61 6.35 6.91 -3.38
N VAL A 62 5.29 6.11 -3.20
CA VAL A 62 5.32 4.90 -2.37
C VAL A 62 6.35 3.88 -2.90
N ALA A 63 6.40 3.68 -4.22
CA ALA A 63 7.39 2.82 -4.85
C ALA A 63 8.84 3.29 -4.56
N CYS A 64 9.10 4.60 -4.61
CA CYS A 64 10.40 5.15 -4.25
C CYS A 64 10.74 4.92 -2.77
N LEU A 65 9.77 5.08 -1.86
CA LEU A 65 9.98 4.82 -0.44
C LEU A 65 10.34 3.35 -0.17
N PHE A 66 9.79 2.41 -0.92
CA PHE A 66 10.20 1.00 -0.82
C PHE A 66 11.65 0.77 -1.24
N VAL A 67 12.14 1.44 -2.28
CA VAL A 67 13.56 1.36 -2.69
C VAL A 67 14.47 1.93 -1.60
N VAL A 68 14.10 3.07 -1.02
CA VAL A 68 14.83 3.70 0.10
C VAL A 68 14.83 2.77 1.32
N ALA A 69 13.68 2.20 1.66
CA ALA A 69 13.53 1.25 2.76
C ALA A 69 14.41 0.01 2.57
N ALA A 70 14.45 -0.54 1.35
CA ALA A 70 15.31 -1.65 1.01
C ALA A 70 16.81 -1.30 1.13
N GLY A 71 17.21 -0.09 0.72
CA GLY A 71 18.59 0.40 0.88
C GLY A 71 19.00 0.51 2.35
N ILE A 72 18.15 1.10 3.19
CA ILE A 72 18.39 1.21 4.64
C ILE A 72 18.44 -0.17 5.30
N SER A 73 17.56 -1.09 4.91
CA SER A 73 17.51 -2.45 5.47
C SER A 73 18.74 -3.27 5.09
N ASN A 74 19.15 -3.24 3.81
CA ASN A 74 20.30 -4.00 3.33
C ASN A 74 21.66 -3.53 3.89
N THR A 75 21.74 -2.27 4.35
CA THR A 75 22.97 -1.75 4.97
C THR A 75 23.11 -2.13 6.44
N GLY A 76 22.09 -2.72 7.07
CA GLY A 76 22.05 -2.96 8.52
C GLY A 76 22.03 -1.67 9.35
N ALA A 77 21.88 -0.51 8.71
CA ALA A 77 21.86 0.79 9.39
C ALA A 77 20.69 0.85 10.38
N LEU A 78 19.52 0.34 9.98
CA LEU A 78 18.34 0.31 10.85
C LEU A 78 18.63 -0.45 12.15
N ASP A 79 19.20 -1.65 12.06
CA ASP A 79 19.51 -2.49 13.23
C ASP A 79 20.58 -1.85 14.13
N TYR A 80 21.60 -1.23 13.54
CA TYR A 80 22.65 -0.52 14.27
C TYR A 80 22.09 0.67 15.05
N TYR A 81 21.28 1.52 14.41
CA TYR A 81 20.70 2.69 15.08
C TYR A 81 19.61 2.31 16.08
N MET A 82 18.73 1.35 15.73
CA MET A 82 17.66 0.91 16.62
C MET A 82 18.21 0.23 17.89
N SER A 83 19.24 -0.61 17.78
CA SER A 83 19.86 -1.22 18.97
C SER A 83 20.47 -0.19 19.92
N LYS A 84 21.09 0.86 19.38
CA LYS A 84 21.63 1.98 20.16
C LYS A 84 20.54 2.84 20.82
N LEU A 85 19.42 3.03 20.14
CA LEU A 85 18.31 3.88 20.57
C LEU A 85 17.41 3.20 21.60
N LEU A 86 17.19 1.88 21.45
CA LEU A 86 16.46 1.06 22.41
C LEU A 86 17.26 0.88 23.71
N GLY A 87 18.55 0.57 23.59
CA GLY A 87 19.44 0.35 24.74
C GLY A 87 18.88 -0.70 25.71
N THR A 88 19.20 -0.56 27.00
CA THR A 88 18.72 -1.44 28.08
C THR A 88 17.78 -0.69 29.03
N PRO A 89 16.47 -0.64 28.74
CA PRO A 89 15.50 0.01 29.60
C PRO A 89 15.33 -0.75 30.93
N LYS A 90 15.16 -0.01 32.03
CA LYS A 90 14.96 -0.58 33.38
C LYS A 90 13.47 -0.75 33.76
N THR A 91 12.56 -0.14 32.98
CA THR A 91 11.11 -0.21 33.22
C THR A 91 10.34 -0.40 31.91
N VAL A 92 9.17 -1.03 31.98
CA VAL A 92 8.29 -1.27 30.82
C VAL A 92 7.88 0.03 30.12
N ALA A 93 7.51 1.06 30.88
CA ALA A 93 7.15 2.37 30.34
C ALA A 93 8.31 3.00 29.55
N SER A 94 9.54 2.89 30.07
CA SER A 94 10.72 3.40 29.35
C SER A 94 11.01 2.61 28.07
N ALA A 95 10.76 1.30 28.07
CA ALA A 95 10.92 0.44 26.90
C ALA A 95 9.90 0.81 25.80
N GLN A 96 8.64 1.01 26.18
CA GLN A 96 7.58 1.42 25.24
C GLN A 96 7.89 2.77 24.59
N VAL A 97 8.29 3.79 25.36
CA VAL A 97 8.61 5.11 24.80
C VAL A 97 9.82 5.05 23.86
N ARG A 98 10.89 4.33 24.25
CA ARG A 98 12.10 4.17 23.43
C ARG A 98 11.89 3.35 22.16
N LEU A 99 10.80 2.60 22.07
CA LEU A 99 10.43 1.83 20.88
C LEU A 99 9.42 2.61 20.03
N MET A 100 8.34 3.11 20.64
CA MET A 100 7.27 3.81 19.94
C MET A 100 7.72 5.13 19.30
N VAL A 101 8.50 5.96 20.00
CA VAL A 101 8.87 7.28 19.47
C VAL A 101 9.75 7.17 18.22
N PRO A 102 10.83 6.36 18.21
CA PRO A 102 11.65 6.23 17.02
C PRO A 102 10.94 5.48 15.88
N VAL A 103 10.19 4.43 16.19
CA VAL A 103 9.47 3.66 15.18
C VAL A 103 8.38 4.53 14.54
N ALA A 104 7.63 5.33 15.30
CA ALA A 104 6.65 6.25 14.74
C ALA A 104 7.29 7.28 13.81
N PHE A 105 8.46 7.82 14.19
CA PHE A 105 9.18 8.78 13.35
C PHE A 105 9.69 8.12 12.06
N VAL A 106 10.33 6.94 12.17
CA VAL A 106 10.89 6.22 11.02
C VAL A 106 9.79 5.65 10.12
N SER A 107 8.69 5.16 10.66
CA SER A 107 7.52 4.63 9.94
C SER A 107 6.78 5.70 9.13
N ALA A 108 7.01 7.00 9.38
CA ALA A 108 6.51 8.05 8.51
C ALA A 108 7.26 8.13 7.17
N PHE A 109 8.48 7.58 7.11
CA PHE A 109 9.36 7.60 5.94
C PHE A 109 9.57 6.19 5.34
N LEU A 110 9.51 5.15 6.17
CA LEU A 110 9.47 3.76 5.74
C LEU A 110 8.02 3.34 5.62
N ASN A 111 7.60 2.96 4.42
CA ASN A 111 6.24 2.49 4.18
C ASN A 111 5.92 1.27 5.07
N ASN A 112 4.72 1.25 5.67
CA ASN A 112 4.24 0.21 6.58
C ASN A 112 3.33 -0.80 5.88
#